data_AF-A0A0M0J922-F1
#
_entry.id   AF-A0A0M0J922-F1
#
_cell.length_a   1.000
_cell.length_b   1.000
_cell.length_c   1.000
_cell.angle_alpha   90.00
_cell.angle_beta   90.00
_cell.angle_gamma   90.00
#
_symmetry.space_group_name_H-M   'P 1'
#
loop_
_entity.id
_entity.type
_entity.pdbx_description
1 polymer ?
#
loop_
_entity_poly.entity_id
_entity_poly.type
_entity_poly.pdbx_seq_one_letter_code
_entity_poly.pdbx_strand_id
1 'polypeptide(L)'
;MADEHRDKRSRVSSSFVLNPMDEAMQRKCDALVKSLMKRSQGVHFSRPVEWKKFGLVDYPKLIKEPMDLGTVSENLQKPHYERLESFINDVRLVWKNAFIFNAPDSMYFKAAKTLSDVFEKRCEDLEKEAESVNAPDIGSMERCQLLLEDMRKNPFSEWFREPLDHVALQLHDYPQVISQPMDLGTVHKKMERSQYMSVEDFAHDVRLIWQNAITYNSAQSFIGVVAGILAAIFDRRFALITRSATADPGRPLPDRPGWPTFQQKKKFYDLCTRLTLADLNQMVSLVQRGCQAAVQQCGDKEVEVDVDELDMETFQNVLKWANSKTKSAQQPKSEAGAS
;
A
#
# COMPACT_ATOMS: atom_id res chain seq x y z
N MET A 1 5.84 -17.33 -46.84
CA MET A 1 5.96 -18.28 -45.71
C MET A 1 7.37 -18.11 -45.18
N ALA A 2 7.67 -17.59 -43.99
CA ALA A 2 6.93 -17.25 -42.77
C ALA A 2 7.43 -15.86 -42.30
N ASP A 3 6.58 -14.88 -42.05
CA ASP A 3 5.99 -14.53 -40.74
C ASP A 3 7.02 -14.28 -39.61
N GLU A 4 7.67 -13.11 -39.66
CA GLU A 4 8.35 -12.51 -38.50
C GLU A 4 7.38 -11.55 -37.79
N HIS A 5 6.48 -12.12 -37.00
CA HIS A 5 5.85 -11.41 -35.89
C HIS A 5 6.72 -11.60 -34.65
N ARG A 6 7.62 -10.64 -34.38
CA ARG A 6 8.20 -10.54 -33.04
C ARG A 6 8.42 -9.09 -32.60
N ASP A 7 7.59 -8.76 -31.62
CA ASP A 7 7.82 -7.88 -30.48
C ASP A 7 7.86 -6.36 -30.69
N LYS A 8 6.67 -5.75 -30.61
CA LYS A 8 6.46 -4.31 -30.37
C LYS A 8 6.40 -3.96 -28.87
N ARG A 9 6.99 -4.75 -27.96
CA ARG A 9 7.24 -4.32 -26.57
C ARG A 9 8.69 -3.92 -26.40
N SER A 10 9.10 -2.84 -27.06
CA SER A 10 10.27 -2.10 -26.62
C SER A 10 10.02 -0.60 -26.74
N ARG A 11 10.42 0.11 -25.68
CA ARG A 11 10.41 1.56 -25.46
C ARG A 11 9.14 2.17 -24.87
N VAL A 12 8.86 1.84 -23.60
CA VAL A 12 8.44 2.90 -22.67
C VAL A 12 9.69 3.71 -22.36
N SER A 13 9.66 5.00 -22.69
CA SER A 13 10.78 5.94 -22.54
C SER A 13 11.29 5.96 -21.10
N SER A 14 12.60 5.80 -20.91
CA SER A 14 13.28 5.89 -19.62
C SER A 14 13.44 7.34 -19.10
N SER A 15 12.50 8.26 -19.39
CA SER A 15 12.64 9.66 -18.96
C SER A 15 11.38 10.31 -18.37
N PHE A 16 10.29 9.55 -18.16
CA PHE A 16 9.11 10.14 -17.54
C PHE A 16 9.27 10.18 -16.03
N VAL A 17 9.47 11.39 -15.51
CA VAL A 17 9.53 11.68 -14.08
C VAL A 17 8.18 12.25 -13.68
N LEU A 18 7.45 11.53 -12.84
CA LEU A 18 6.26 12.08 -12.20
C LEU A 18 6.66 13.24 -11.30
N ASN A 19 5.98 14.37 -11.47
CA ASN A 19 6.17 15.61 -10.73
C ASN A 19 7.65 16.06 -10.71
N PRO A 20 8.21 16.42 -11.89
CA PRO A 20 9.62 16.80 -11.97
C PRO A 20 9.90 18.07 -11.15
N MET A 21 11.09 18.13 -10.57
CA MET A 21 11.56 19.33 -9.87
C MET A 21 12.14 20.34 -10.87
N ASP A 22 11.28 20.97 -11.67
CA ASP A 22 11.69 22.09 -12.54
C ASP A 22 11.94 23.39 -11.73
N GLU A 23 12.50 24.42 -12.39
CA GLU A 23 12.79 25.69 -11.71
C GLU A 23 11.56 26.36 -11.06
N ALA A 24 10.38 26.20 -11.67
CA ALA A 24 9.15 26.79 -11.15
C ALA A 24 8.69 26.06 -9.88
N MET A 25 8.73 24.73 -9.90
CA MET A 25 8.44 23.87 -8.75
C MET A 25 9.45 24.08 -7.62
N GLN A 26 10.74 24.18 -7.96
CA GLN A 26 11.83 24.44 -7.02
C GLN A 26 11.63 25.77 -6.29
N ARG A 27 11.29 26.86 -7.00
CA ARG A 27 10.96 28.16 -6.38
C ARG A 27 9.79 28.08 -5.41
N LYS A 28 8.76 27.29 -5.74
CA LYS A 28 7.60 27.10 -4.86
C LYS A 28 7.94 26.27 -3.62
N CYS A 29 8.72 25.21 -3.78
CA CYS A 29 9.21 24.38 -2.68
C CYS A 29 10.07 25.21 -1.71
N ASP A 30 10.97 26.04 -2.24
CA ASP A 30 11.80 26.94 -1.44
C ASP A 30 10.96 28.00 -0.69
N ALA A 31 9.98 28.60 -1.37
CA ALA A 31 9.05 29.52 -0.73
C ALA A 31 8.25 28.85 0.40
N LEU A 32 7.83 27.59 0.19
CA LEU A 32 7.14 26.80 1.21
C LEU A 32 8.02 26.55 2.43
N VAL A 33 9.25 26.04 2.26
CA VAL A 33 10.19 25.80 3.37
C VAL A 33 10.47 27.09 4.14
N LYS A 34 10.78 28.19 3.43
CA LYS A 34 11.01 29.50 4.05
C LYS A 34 9.80 30.00 4.83
N SER A 35 8.59 29.73 4.34
CA SER A 35 7.35 30.09 5.07
C SER A 35 7.16 29.28 6.36
N LEU A 36 7.59 28.02 6.38
CA LEU A 36 7.54 27.18 7.58
C LEU A 36 8.56 27.65 8.62
N MET A 37 9.80 27.93 8.20
CA MET A 37 10.88 28.44 9.07
C MET A 37 10.54 29.79 9.73
N LYS A 38 9.79 30.65 9.04
CA LYS A 38 9.37 31.97 9.55
C LYS A 38 8.28 31.92 10.63
N ARG A 39 7.57 30.80 10.80
CA ARG A 39 6.58 30.63 11.87
C ARG A 39 7.28 30.54 13.22
N SER A 40 6.63 30.97 14.31
CA SER A 40 7.24 30.94 15.64
C SER A 40 7.67 29.52 16.07
N GLN A 41 6.96 28.50 15.61
CA GLN A 41 7.24 27.08 15.83
C GLN A 41 8.37 26.56 14.93
N GLY A 42 8.60 27.19 13.78
CA GLY A 42 9.59 26.79 12.77
C GLY A 42 11.03 26.96 13.23
N VAL A 43 11.27 27.83 14.20
CA VAL A 43 12.60 28.11 14.76
C VAL A 43 13.29 26.84 15.29
N HIS A 44 12.53 25.89 15.83
CA HIS A 44 13.06 24.65 16.41
C HIS A 44 13.57 23.65 15.35
N PHE A 45 13.19 23.84 14.09
CA PHE A 45 13.47 22.91 12.99
C PHE A 45 14.29 23.56 11.88
N SER A 46 14.83 24.75 12.13
CA SER A 46 15.52 25.56 11.10
C SER A 46 17.00 25.23 10.97
N ARG A 47 17.55 24.42 11.87
CA ARG A 47 18.96 23.99 11.91
C ARG A 47 19.07 22.56 12.44
N PRO A 48 20.16 21.85 12.12
CA PRO A 48 20.42 20.54 12.69
C PRO A 48 20.41 20.57 14.22
N VAL A 49 19.90 19.51 14.84
CA VAL A 49 19.91 19.38 16.30
C VAL A 49 21.36 19.27 16.79
N GLU A 50 21.81 20.24 17.57
CA GLU A 50 23.14 20.23 18.22
C GLU A 50 23.18 19.24 19.40
N TRP A 51 22.86 17.97 19.17
CA TRP A 51 22.65 16.96 20.22
C TRP A 51 23.84 16.79 21.17
N LYS A 52 25.08 16.97 20.68
CA LYS A 52 26.29 16.97 21.51
C LYS A 52 26.31 18.11 22.53
N LYS A 53 25.97 19.32 22.08
CA LYS A 53 25.95 20.54 22.90
C LYS A 53 24.88 20.45 23.99
N PHE A 54 23.74 19.83 23.69
CA PHE A 54 22.65 19.64 24.62
C PHE A 54 22.73 18.34 25.43
N GLY A 55 23.78 17.53 25.27
CA GLY A 55 23.94 16.27 26.00
C GLY A 55 22.89 15.21 25.66
N LEU A 56 22.25 15.30 24.48
CA LEU A 56 21.22 14.37 24.03
C LEU A 56 21.87 13.07 23.50
N VAL A 57 22.44 12.29 24.40
CA VAL A 57 23.26 11.09 24.08
C VAL A 57 22.50 10.00 23.32
N ASP A 58 21.17 9.95 23.45
CA ASP A 58 20.33 8.97 22.76
C ASP A 58 19.85 9.44 21.38
N TYR A 59 20.00 10.73 21.05
CA TYR A 59 19.60 11.27 19.75
C TYR A 59 20.20 10.49 18.57
N PRO A 60 21.53 10.27 18.47
CA PRO A 60 22.10 9.50 17.36
C PRO A 60 21.76 8.00 17.40
N LYS A 61 21.27 7.47 18.54
CA LYS A 61 20.80 6.07 18.64
C LYS A 61 19.41 5.93 18.05
N LEU A 62 18.54 6.93 18.27
CA LEU A 62 17.15 6.91 17.86
C LEU A 62 16.95 7.47 16.45
N ILE A 63 17.64 8.56 16.11
CA ILE A 63 17.51 9.27 14.83
C ILE A 63 18.59 8.82 13.86
N LYS A 64 18.18 8.03 12.87
CA LYS A 64 19.08 7.42 11.88
C LYS A 64 19.46 8.37 10.75
N GLU A 65 18.53 9.21 10.33
CA GLU A 65 18.72 10.16 9.24
C GLU A 65 18.32 11.56 9.75
N PRO A 66 19.23 12.30 10.40
CA PRO A 66 18.94 13.66 10.86
C PRO A 66 18.58 14.57 9.68
N MET A 67 17.54 15.39 9.86
CA MET A 67 17.09 16.35 8.85
C MET A 67 16.48 17.58 9.53
N ASP A 68 16.61 18.73 8.89
CA ASP A 68 16.06 20.01 9.32
C ASP A 68 15.71 20.88 8.11
N LEU A 69 14.83 21.88 8.29
CA LEU A 69 14.36 22.75 7.21
C LEU A 69 15.47 23.60 6.59
N GLY A 70 16.53 23.92 7.33
CA GLY A 70 17.69 24.64 6.80
C GLY A 70 18.43 23.78 5.78
N THR A 71 18.74 22.53 6.15
CA THR A 71 19.34 21.54 5.26
C THR A 71 18.47 21.30 4.02
N VAL A 72 17.15 21.16 4.17
CA VAL A 72 16.23 21.04 3.00
C VAL A 72 16.29 22.27 2.10
N SER A 73 16.31 23.48 2.67
CA SER A 73 16.41 24.72 1.89
C SER A 73 17.74 24.81 1.13
N GLU A 74 18.85 24.36 1.73
CA GLU A 74 20.15 24.29 1.07
C GLU A 74 20.19 23.25 -0.06
N ASN A 75 19.57 22.08 0.15
CA ASN A 75 19.45 21.03 -0.85
C ASN A 75 18.62 21.49 -2.05
N LEU A 76 17.58 22.29 -1.81
CA LEU A 76 16.80 22.93 -2.87
C LEU A 76 17.62 23.92 -3.71
N GLN A 77 18.79 24.40 -3.29
CA GLN A 77 19.64 25.28 -4.12
C GLN A 77 20.62 24.49 -5.00
N LYS A 78 20.60 23.15 -4.93
CA LYS A 78 21.48 22.23 -5.64
C LYS A 78 20.63 21.29 -6.51
N PRO A 79 21.21 20.61 -7.51
CA PRO A 79 20.52 19.53 -8.23
C PRO A 79 20.42 18.27 -7.37
N HIS A 80 19.75 18.39 -6.21
CA HIS A 80 19.62 17.32 -5.21
C HIS A 80 18.26 16.61 -5.31
N TYR A 81 17.20 17.37 -5.57
CA TYR A 81 15.86 16.82 -5.73
C TYR A 81 15.53 16.72 -7.21
N GLU A 82 15.50 15.51 -7.76
CA GLU A 82 15.06 15.26 -9.14
C GLU A 82 13.52 15.31 -9.27
N ARG A 83 12.82 14.96 -8.18
CA ARG A 83 11.36 14.84 -8.12
C ARG A 83 10.79 15.57 -6.92
N LEU A 84 9.56 16.08 -7.07
CA LEU A 84 8.80 16.70 -5.99
C LEU A 84 8.72 15.78 -4.76
N GLU A 85 8.51 14.48 -4.96
CA GLU A 85 8.39 13.53 -3.85
C GLU A 85 9.65 13.43 -3.00
N SER A 86 10.84 13.59 -3.60
CA SER A 86 12.12 13.51 -2.86
C SER A 86 12.27 14.68 -1.89
N PHE A 87 11.92 15.89 -2.35
CA PHE A 87 11.83 17.07 -1.50
C PHE A 87 10.79 16.89 -0.39
N ILE A 88 9.60 16.38 -0.73
CA ILE A 88 8.52 16.18 0.25
C ILE A 88 8.95 15.21 1.34
N ASN A 89 9.64 14.13 0.96
CA ASN A 89 10.10 13.12 1.91
C ASN A 89 11.16 13.68 2.87
N ASP A 90 12.08 14.52 2.43
CA ASP A 90 13.03 15.17 3.35
C ASP A 90 12.34 16.07 4.37
N VAL A 91 11.31 16.83 3.96
CA VAL A 91 10.53 17.64 4.92
C VAL A 91 9.76 16.75 5.89
N ARG A 92 9.16 15.65 5.42
CA ARG A 92 8.48 14.67 6.29
C ARG A 92 9.44 14.03 7.29
N LEU A 93 10.70 13.82 6.90
CA LEU A 93 11.73 13.28 7.77
C LEU A 93 12.04 14.20 8.96
N VAL A 94 11.98 15.54 8.77
CA VAL A 94 12.08 16.51 9.87
C VAL A 94 11.02 16.23 10.94
N TRP A 95 9.77 16.05 10.52
CA TRP A 95 8.63 15.81 11.42
C TRP A 95 8.68 14.43 12.06
N LYS A 96 8.99 13.39 11.26
CA LYS A 96 9.16 12.03 11.75
C LYS A 96 10.22 11.97 12.85
N ASN A 97 11.38 12.56 12.63
CA ASN A 97 12.45 12.60 13.62
C ASN A 97 12.01 13.32 14.89
N ALA A 98 11.26 14.41 14.76
CA ALA A 98 10.70 15.11 15.90
C ALA A 98 9.72 14.22 16.68
N PHE A 99 8.88 13.43 16.00
CA PHE A 99 7.93 12.54 16.66
C PHE A 99 8.58 11.31 17.30
N ILE A 100 9.67 10.78 16.73
CA ILE A 100 10.43 9.67 17.30
C ILE A 100 11.13 10.12 18.59
N PHE A 101 11.77 11.29 18.56
CA PHE A 101 12.63 11.71 19.67
C PHE A 101 11.86 12.38 20.81
N ASN A 102 10.77 13.09 20.52
CA ASN A 102 10.09 13.92 21.51
C ASN A 102 8.76 13.30 21.96
N ALA A 103 8.44 13.43 23.25
CA ALA A 103 7.17 12.95 23.81
C ALA A 103 5.96 13.68 23.18
N PRO A 104 4.79 13.03 22.99
CA PRO A 104 3.61 13.62 22.37
C PRO A 104 3.10 14.93 22.99
N ASP A 105 3.30 15.09 24.30
CA ASP A 105 2.89 16.27 25.07
C ASP A 105 3.89 17.43 25.02
N SER A 106 5.12 17.16 24.56
CA SER A 106 6.19 18.16 24.46
C SER A 106 5.85 19.27 23.45
N MET A 107 6.44 20.45 23.67
CA MET A 107 6.28 21.57 22.74
C MET A 107 6.84 21.27 21.35
N TYR A 108 7.91 20.46 21.25
CA TYR A 108 8.54 20.11 19.97
C TYR A 108 7.65 19.17 19.15
N PHE A 109 7.03 18.17 19.78
CA PHE A 109 6.10 17.28 19.09
C PHE A 109 4.88 18.05 18.58
N LYS A 110 4.26 18.89 19.43
CA LYS A 110 3.11 19.72 19.04
C LYS A 110 3.45 20.72 17.94
N ALA A 111 4.65 21.32 17.99
CA ALA A 111 5.16 22.20 16.95
C ALA A 111 5.36 21.46 15.62
N ALA A 112 6.00 20.29 15.64
CA ALA A 112 6.18 19.44 14.46
C ALA A 112 4.82 19.02 13.86
N LYS A 113 3.85 18.62 14.69
CA LYS A 113 2.51 18.25 14.23
C LYS A 113 1.80 19.42 13.53
N THR A 114 1.84 20.61 14.15
CA THR A 114 1.25 21.82 13.58
C THR A 114 1.89 22.18 12.23
N LEU A 115 3.22 22.14 12.14
CA LEU A 115 3.92 22.46 10.89
C LEU A 115 3.74 21.37 9.84
N SER A 116 3.66 20.10 10.23
CA SER A 116 3.33 18.98 9.35
C SER A 116 1.95 19.18 8.72
N ASP A 117 0.93 19.56 9.49
CA ASP A 117 -0.42 19.78 8.95
C ASP A 117 -0.46 20.93 7.94
N VAL A 118 0.28 22.03 8.22
CA VAL A 118 0.44 23.14 7.27
C VAL A 118 1.17 22.68 6.01
N PHE A 119 2.24 21.90 6.18
CA PHE A 119 3.06 21.41 5.08
C PHE A 119 2.28 20.46 4.17
N GLU A 120 1.57 19.47 4.73
CA GLU A 120 0.79 18.49 3.95
C GLU A 120 -0.33 19.17 3.15
N LYS A 121 -0.98 20.19 3.72
CA LYS A 121 -1.96 21.01 2.98
C LYS A 121 -1.33 21.75 1.81
N ARG A 122 -0.12 22.28 1.96
CA ARG A 122 0.58 23.00 0.88
C ARG A 122 1.14 22.03 -0.17
N CYS A 123 1.58 20.85 0.24
CA CYS A 123 1.96 19.77 -0.67
C CYS A 123 0.78 19.35 -1.55
N GLU A 124 -0.44 19.38 -1.01
CA GLU A 124 -1.63 19.12 -1.83
C GLU A 124 -1.79 20.08 -2.99
N ASP A 125 -1.59 21.37 -2.74
CA ASP A 125 -1.68 22.37 -3.81
C ASP A 125 -0.59 22.12 -4.87
N LEU A 126 0.64 21.79 -4.45
CA LEU A 126 1.75 21.50 -5.36
C LEU A 126 1.52 20.24 -6.19
N GLU A 127 1.05 19.15 -5.58
CA GLU A 127 0.75 17.90 -6.27
C GLU A 127 -0.42 18.05 -7.23
N LYS A 128 -1.49 18.77 -6.86
CA LYS A 128 -2.61 19.06 -7.77
C LYS A 128 -2.17 19.86 -8.98
N GLU A 129 -1.33 20.88 -8.77
CA GLU A 129 -0.80 21.67 -9.86
C GLU A 129 0.09 20.82 -10.77
N ALA A 130 1.00 20.02 -10.19
CA ALA A 130 1.88 19.14 -10.94
C ALA A 130 1.08 18.11 -11.76
N GLU A 131 0.02 17.54 -11.19
CA GLU A 131 -0.91 16.65 -11.89
C GLU A 131 -1.63 17.38 -13.03
N SER A 132 -2.08 18.63 -12.84
CA SER A 132 -2.77 19.38 -13.89
C SER A 132 -1.90 19.70 -15.11
N VAL A 133 -0.58 19.73 -14.92
CA VAL A 133 0.40 20.04 -15.98
C VAL A 133 0.97 18.77 -16.62
N ASN A 134 1.23 17.75 -15.81
CA ASN A 134 1.97 16.54 -16.20
C ASN A 134 1.21 15.24 -15.87
N ALA A 135 -0.12 15.26 -15.90
CA ALA A 135 -0.94 14.07 -15.67
C ALA A 135 -0.47 12.93 -16.59
N PRO A 136 -0.02 11.80 -16.02
CA PRO A 136 0.40 10.67 -16.83
C PRO A 136 -0.82 10.06 -17.53
N ASP A 137 -0.70 9.80 -18.84
CA ASP A 137 -1.69 9.04 -19.61
C ASP A 137 -1.50 7.54 -19.35
N ILE A 138 -1.86 7.12 -18.14
CA ILE A 138 -1.73 5.74 -17.65
C ILE A 138 -3.02 5.32 -16.95
N GLY A 139 -3.28 4.02 -16.91
CA GLY A 139 -4.50 3.47 -16.33
C GLY A 139 -4.62 3.69 -14.81
N SER A 140 -5.84 3.75 -14.29
CA SER A 140 -6.10 4.00 -12.87
C SER A 140 -5.39 3.01 -11.92
N MET A 141 -5.25 1.75 -12.32
CA MET A 141 -4.52 0.75 -11.53
C MET A 141 -3.01 1.00 -11.54
N GLU A 142 -2.44 1.42 -12.67
CA GLU A 142 -1.02 1.82 -12.75
C GLU A 142 -0.74 3.06 -11.90
N ARG A 143 -1.70 4.01 -11.86
CA ARG A 143 -1.66 5.15 -10.92
C ARG A 143 -1.70 4.68 -9.46
N CYS A 144 -2.48 3.65 -9.14
CA CYS A 144 -2.53 3.06 -7.79
C CYS A 144 -1.19 2.41 -7.42
N GLN A 145 -0.53 1.74 -8.36
CA GLN A 145 0.82 1.19 -8.15
C GLN A 145 1.84 2.29 -7.85
N LEU A 146 1.79 3.41 -8.58
CA LEU A 146 2.67 4.56 -8.32
C LEU A 146 2.38 5.23 -6.98
N LEU A 147 1.09 5.36 -6.62
CA LEU A 147 0.69 5.83 -5.30
C LEU A 147 1.23 4.90 -4.19
N LEU A 148 1.12 3.58 -4.38
CA LEU A 148 1.67 2.60 -3.43
C LEU A 148 3.18 2.75 -3.25
N GLU A 149 3.92 2.91 -4.35
CA GLU A 149 5.37 3.12 -4.31
C GLU A 149 5.76 4.39 -3.55
N ASP A 150 5.03 5.47 -3.77
CA ASP A 150 5.28 6.72 -3.05
C ASP A 150 4.89 6.60 -1.56
N MET A 151 3.83 5.86 -1.23
CA MET A 151 3.48 5.55 0.16
C MET A 151 4.58 4.72 0.84
N ARG A 152 5.16 3.72 0.15
CA ARG A 152 6.30 2.94 0.65
C ARG A 152 7.55 3.80 0.86
N LYS A 153 7.79 4.80 0.01
CA LYS A 153 8.92 5.75 0.14
C LYS A 153 8.71 6.84 1.18
N ASN A 154 7.47 7.14 1.54
CA ASN A 154 7.14 8.12 2.57
C ASN A 154 7.89 7.76 3.89
N PRO A 155 8.63 8.69 4.52
CA PRO A 155 9.35 8.38 5.75
C PRO A 155 8.44 7.85 6.87
N PHE A 156 7.20 8.35 6.96
CA PHE A 156 6.23 7.92 7.95
C PHE A 156 5.81 6.45 7.80
N SER A 157 5.98 5.85 6.62
CA SER A 157 5.49 4.50 6.37
C SER A 157 6.34 3.38 6.96
N GLU A 158 7.52 3.68 7.52
CA GLU A 158 8.50 2.67 7.97
C GLU A 158 7.89 1.50 8.75
N TRP A 159 7.04 1.79 9.74
CA TRP A 159 6.39 0.78 10.61
C TRP A 159 5.27 -0.02 9.93
N PHE A 160 4.94 0.29 8.69
CA PHE A 160 3.82 -0.29 7.94
C PHE A 160 4.27 -0.92 6.61
N ARG A 161 5.58 -0.99 6.36
CA ARG A 161 6.13 -1.48 5.09
C ARG A 161 6.09 -2.99 4.95
N GLU A 162 6.13 -3.70 6.06
CA GLU A 162 6.16 -5.16 6.15
C GLU A 162 5.17 -5.64 7.23
N PRO A 163 4.76 -6.91 7.21
CA PRO A 163 3.87 -7.47 8.22
C PRO A 163 4.41 -7.25 9.64
N LEU A 164 3.53 -6.90 10.59
CA LEU A 164 3.90 -6.74 11.98
C LEU A 164 4.28 -8.10 12.59
N ASP A 165 5.55 -8.26 12.98
CA ASP A 165 5.99 -9.39 13.78
C ASP A 165 5.59 -9.20 15.25
N HIS A 166 4.31 -9.41 15.52
CA HIS A 166 3.72 -9.26 16.85
C HIS A 166 4.30 -10.26 17.86
N VAL A 167 4.88 -11.39 17.41
CA VAL A 167 5.55 -12.37 18.28
C VAL A 167 6.90 -11.83 18.76
N ALA A 168 7.74 -11.33 17.86
CA ALA A 168 9.03 -10.74 18.22
C ALA A 168 8.86 -9.51 19.13
N LEU A 169 7.76 -8.76 18.95
CA LEU A 169 7.41 -7.61 19.78
C LEU A 169 6.66 -7.97 21.09
N GLN A 170 6.38 -9.26 21.33
CA GLN A 170 5.65 -9.76 22.51
C GLN A 170 4.22 -9.18 22.64
N LEU A 171 3.60 -8.85 21.52
CA LEU A 171 2.23 -8.35 21.40
C LEU A 171 1.27 -9.54 21.24
N HIS A 172 1.09 -10.30 22.32
CA HIS A 172 0.31 -11.55 22.31
C HIS A 172 -1.20 -11.34 22.10
N ASP A 173 -1.70 -10.14 22.41
CA ASP A 173 -3.10 -9.75 22.23
C ASP A 173 -3.39 -9.23 20.81
N TYR A 174 -2.38 -8.95 20.00
CA TYR A 174 -2.55 -8.39 18.66
C TYR A 174 -3.51 -9.21 17.78
N PRO A 175 -3.40 -10.55 17.68
CA PRO A 175 -4.34 -11.35 16.88
C PRO A 175 -5.78 -11.39 17.43
N GLN A 176 -5.97 -11.02 18.69
CA GLN A 176 -7.29 -10.94 19.33
C GLN A 176 -7.98 -9.60 19.03
N VAL A 177 -7.17 -8.54 18.84
CA VAL A 177 -7.65 -7.18 18.56
C VAL A 177 -7.77 -6.93 17.05
N ILE A 178 -6.81 -7.41 16.27
CA ILE A 178 -6.72 -7.19 14.82
C ILE A 178 -7.02 -8.49 14.08
N SER A 179 -8.22 -8.56 13.50
CA SER A 179 -8.70 -9.75 12.78
C SER A 179 -8.12 -9.90 11.38
N GLN A 180 -7.78 -8.80 10.71
CA GLN A 180 -7.26 -8.81 9.34
C GLN A 180 -5.99 -7.95 9.26
N PRO A 181 -4.81 -8.52 9.58
CA PRO A 181 -3.55 -7.81 9.43
C PRO A 181 -3.30 -7.38 7.98
N MET A 182 -2.71 -6.20 7.79
CA MET A 182 -2.34 -5.69 6.46
C MET A 182 -1.15 -4.74 6.57
N ASP A 183 -0.34 -4.69 5.52
CA ASP A 183 0.84 -3.84 5.42
C ASP A 183 1.13 -3.51 3.94
N LEU A 184 1.95 -2.48 3.69
CA LEU A 184 2.24 -2.01 2.33
C LEU A 184 3.02 -3.04 1.50
N GLY A 185 3.73 -3.98 2.13
CA GLY A 185 4.46 -5.07 1.46
C GLY A 185 3.51 -6.15 0.97
N THR A 186 2.51 -6.50 1.78
CA THR A 186 1.41 -7.36 1.38
C THR A 186 0.60 -6.71 0.26
N VAL A 187 0.18 -5.45 0.40
CA VAL A 187 -0.52 -4.71 -0.69
C VAL A 187 0.30 -4.70 -1.98
N HIS A 188 1.61 -4.50 -1.90
CA HIS A 188 2.50 -4.53 -3.07
C HIS A 188 2.49 -5.90 -3.75
N LYS A 189 2.62 -6.99 -2.98
CA LYS A 189 2.56 -8.36 -3.52
C LYS A 189 1.20 -8.63 -4.17
N LYS A 190 0.09 -8.20 -3.56
CA LYS A 190 -1.26 -8.33 -4.13
C LYS A 190 -1.40 -7.57 -5.45
N MET A 191 -0.84 -6.35 -5.53
CA MET A 191 -0.78 -5.54 -6.76
C MET A 191 0.01 -6.24 -7.88
N GLU A 192 1.23 -6.73 -7.59
CA GLU A 192 2.08 -7.45 -8.55
C GLU A 192 1.42 -8.73 -9.08
N ARG A 193 0.62 -9.39 -8.23
CA ARG A 193 -0.14 -10.59 -8.59
C ARG A 193 -1.46 -10.28 -9.30
N SER A 194 -1.82 -9.01 -9.46
CA SER A 194 -3.07 -8.54 -10.07
C SER A 194 -4.33 -9.02 -9.33
N GLN A 195 -4.30 -9.00 -8.00
CA GLN A 195 -5.42 -9.44 -7.14
C GLN A 195 -6.46 -8.36 -6.86
N TYR A 196 -6.17 -7.11 -7.20
CA TYR A 196 -7.15 -6.04 -7.10
C TYR A 196 -7.99 -5.98 -8.37
N MET A 197 -9.30 -6.23 -8.24
CA MET A 197 -10.23 -6.15 -9.37
C MET A 197 -10.60 -4.71 -9.71
N SER A 198 -10.58 -3.83 -8.70
CA SER A 198 -10.88 -2.41 -8.79
C SER A 198 -9.88 -1.57 -7.99
N VAL A 199 -9.83 -0.27 -8.28
CA VAL A 199 -9.02 0.67 -7.48
C VAL A 199 -9.56 0.81 -6.06
N GLU A 200 -10.85 0.52 -5.85
CA GLU A 200 -11.50 0.45 -4.55
C GLU A 200 -11.01 -0.73 -3.70
N ASP A 201 -10.77 -1.91 -4.30
CA ASP A 201 -10.21 -3.07 -3.59
C ASP A 201 -8.80 -2.77 -3.07
N PHE A 202 -7.98 -2.13 -3.91
CA PHE A 202 -6.67 -1.63 -3.51
C PHE A 202 -6.77 -0.61 -2.37
N ALA A 203 -7.69 0.35 -2.48
CA ALA A 203 -7.88 1.37 -1.48
C ALA A 203 -8.41 0.82 -0.15
N HIS A 204 -9.22 -0.24 -0.19
CA HIS A 204 -9.69 -0.94 1.00
C HIS A 204 -8.52 -1.47 1.82
N ASP A 205 -7.62 -2.24 1.20
CA ASP A 205 -6.46 -2.80 1.91
C ASP A 205 -5.52 -1.72 2.42
N VAL A 206 -5.25 -0.67 1.64
CA VAL A 206 -4.38 0.42 2.12
C VAL A 206 -4.99 1.14 3.33
N ARG A 207 -6.31 1.38 3.33
CA ARG A 207 -6.99 1.98 4.49
C ARG A 207 -7.00 1.05 5.70
N LEU A 208 -7.08 -0.26 5.49
CA LEU A 208 -7.04 -1.25 6.56
C LEU A 208 -5.73 -1.18 7.35
N ILE A 209 -4.59 -0.92 6.70
CA ILE A 209 -3.29 -0.71 7.37
C ILE A 209 -3.40 0.38 8.45
N TRP A 210 -3.94 1.55 8.09
CA TRP A 210 -4.05 2.68 8.99
C TRP A 210 -5.11 2.45 10.06
N GLN A 211 -6.24 1.84 9.68
CA GLN A 211 -7.32 1.52 10.60
C GLN A 211 -6.84 0.55 11.68
N ASN A 212 -6.14 -0.52 11.32
CA ASN A 212 -5.57 -1.48 12.26
C ASN A 212 -4.58 -0.82 13.22
N ALA A 213 -3.72 0.05 12.70
CA ALA A 213 -2.75 0.78 13.51
C ALA A 213 -3.43 1.65 14.57
N ILE A 214 -4.49 2.38 14.19
CA ILE A 214 -5.26 3.24 15.11
C ILE A 214 -6.08 2.39 16.09
N THR A 215 -6.70 1.29 15.63
CA THR A 215 -7.47 0.38 16.48
C THR A 215 -6.60 -0.21 17.59
N TYR A 216 -5.40 -0.70 17.26
CA TYR A 216 -4.51 -1.30 18.25
C TYR A 216 -3.82 -0.26 19.15
N ASN A 217 -3.35 0.86 18.59
CA ASN A 217 -2.50 1.81 19.32
C ASN A 217 -3.24 3.03 19.88
N SER A 218 -4.53 3.24 19.57
CA SER A 218 -5.27 4.51 19.74
C SER A 218 -4.79 5.65 18.84
N ALA A 219 -5.71 6.57 18.52
CA ALA A 219 -5.43 7.74 17.67
C ALA A 219 -4.49 8.78 18.31
N GLN A 220 -4.33 8.75 19.64
CA GLN A 220 -3.46 9.69 20.37
C GLN A 220 -2.03 9.17 20.53
N SER A 221 -1.79 7.88 20.30
CA SER A 221 -0.42 7.35 20.27
C SER A 221 0.37 7.93 19.11
N PHE A 222 1.70 7.88 19.23
CA PHE A 222 2.58 8.22 18.13
C PHE A 222 2.25 7.46 16.84
N ILE A 223 2.05 6.14 16.92
CA ILE A 223 1.70 5.29 15.77
C ILE A 223 0.33 5.68 15.20
N GLY A 224 -0.65 5.98 16.04
CA GLY A 224 -1.97 6.46 15.60
C GLY A 224 -1.92 7.81 14.89
N VAL A 225 -1.10 8.75 15.38
CA VAL A 225 -0.89 10.05 14.73
C VAL A 225 -0.24 9.87 13.35
N VAL A 226 0.79 9.03 13.25
CA VAL A 226 1.46 8.72 11.98
C VAL A 226 0.50 8.04 11.00
N ALA A 227 -0.28 7.05 11.45
CA ALA A 227 -1.29 6.38 10.64
C ALA A 227 -2.35 7.37 10.12
N GLY A 228 -2.80 8.31 10.96
CA GLY A 228 -3.73 9.36 10.53
C GLY A 228 -3.16 10.31 9.46
N ILE A 229 -1.87 10.64 9.55
CA ILE A 229 -1.18 11.44 8.51
C ILE A 229 -1.12 10.65 7.20
N LEU A 230 -0.71 9.38 7.23
CA LEU A 230 -0.64 8.52 6.05
C LEU A 230 -2.02 8.28 5.41
N ALA A 231 -3.07 8.07 6.22
CA ALA A 231 -4.43 7.94 5.73
C ALA A 231 -4.88 9.20 4.97
N ALA A 232 -4.65 10.38 5.54
CA ALA A 232 -5.00 11.65 4.90
C ALA A 232 -4.22 11.87 3.58
N ILE A 233 -2.93 11.55 3.57
CA ILE A 233 -2.10 11.62 2.34
C ILE A 233 -2.66 10.66 1.28
N PHE A 234 -2.93 9.42 1.67
CA PHE A 234 -3.46 8.39 0.78
C PHE A 234 -4.78 8.81 0.16
N ASP A 235 -5.79 9.12 0.97
CA ASP A 235 -7.14 9.44 0.47
C ASP A 235 -7.14 10.66 -0.45
N ARG A 236 -6.33 11.66 -0.12
CA ARG A 236 -6.15 12.87 -0.93
C ARG A 236 -5.58 12.57 -2.31
N ARG A 237 -4.55 11.73 -2.38
CA ARG A 237 -3.90 11.34 -3.65
C ARG A 237 -4.75 10.32 -4.41
N PHE A 238 -5.39 9.39 -3.72
CA PHE A 238 -6.33 8.45 -4.31
C PHE A 238 -7.52 9.17 -4.95
N ALA A 239 -8.01 10.24 -4.33
CA ALA A 239 -9.05 11.08 -4.92
C ALA A 239 -8.61 11.76 -6.23
N LEU A 240 -7.30 11.98 -6.48
CA LEU A 240 -6.84 12.45 -7.80
C LEU A 240 -6.94 11.36 -8.86
N ILE A 241 -6.75 10.09 -8.47
CA ILE A 241 -6.93 8.94 -9.35
C ILE A 241 -8.41 8.79 -9.71
N THR A 242 -9.31 8.83 -8.72
CA THR A 242 -10.74 8.60 -8.95
C THR A 242 -11.48 9.78 -9.57
N ARG A 243 -11.05 11.03 -9.32
CA ARG A 243 -11.63 12.22 -10.00
C ARG A 243 -11.30 12.27 -11.49
N SER A 244 -10.13 11.77 -11.89
CA SER A 244 -9.77 11.55 -13.30
C SER A 244 -10.46 10.32 -13.90
N ALA A 245 -11.03 9.43 -13.07
CA ALA A 245 -11.69 8.19 -13.47
C ALA A 245 -13.21 8.32 -13.69
N THR A 246 -13.73 9.50 -14.03
CA THR A 246 -15.15 9.67 -14.41
C THR A 246 -15.53 8.96 -15.73
N ALA A 247 -14.62 8.18 -16.33
CA ALA A 247 -14.84 7.38 -17.53
C ALA A 247 -14.60 5.87 -17.37
N ASP A 248 -14.13 5.35 -16.23
CA ASP A 248 -13.90 3.91 -16.05
C ASP A 248 -14.29 3.45 -14.64
N PRO A 249 -15.49 2.88 -14.45
CA PRO A 249 -16.04 2.46 -13.15
C PRO A 249 -15.37 1.20 -12.60
N GLY A 250 -14.08 0.99 -12.90
CA GLY A 250 -13.43 -0.28 -12.68
C GLY A 250 -14.00 -1.33 -13.64
N ARG A 251 -13.58 -1.31 -14.90
CA ARG A 251 -13.51 -2.59 -15.61
C ARG A 251 -12.65 -3.52 -14.76
N PRO A 252 -13.12 -4.75 -14.42
CA PRO A 252 -12.22 -5.78 -13.94
C PRO A 252 -11.02 -5.78 -14.88
N LEU A 253 -9.81 -5.73 -14.33
CA LEU A 253 -8.59 -5.88 -15.13
C LEU A 253 -8.83 -7.01 -16.15
N PRO A 254 -8.54 -6.80 -17.44
CA PRO A 254 -8.71 -7.86 -18.42
C PRO A 254 -8.00 -9.11 -17.91
N ASP A 255 -8.67 -10.26 -18.00
CA ASP A 255 -8.20 -11.53 -17.44
C ASP A 255 -6.70 -11.69 -17.68
N ARG A 256 -5.92 -11.79 -16.59
CA ARG A 256 -4.46 -11.90 -16.69
C ARG A 256 -4.13 -13.13 -17.55
N PRO A 257 -3.32 -13.00 -18.62
CA PRO A 257 -2.97 -14.13 -19.47
C PRO A 257 -2.33 -15.24 -18.61
N GLY A 258 -2.95 -16.43 -18.60
CA GLY A 258 -2.51 -17.55 -17.77
C GLY A 258 -3.06 -17.55 -16.33
N TRP A 259 -4.11 -16.79 -16.02
CA TRP A 259 -4.83 -16.80 -14.74
C TRP A 259 -6.35 -16.96 -14.91
N PRO A 260 -7.08 -17.49 -13.91
CA PRO A 260 -8.50 -17.75 -14.02
C PRO A 260 -9.33 -16.49 -14.26
N THR A 261 -10.22 -16.53 -15.24
CA THR A 261 -11.11 -15.41 -15.56
C THR A 261 -12.19 -15.21 -14.51
N PHE A 262 -12.80 -14.02 -14.45
CA PHE A 262 -13.97 -13.80 -13.56
C PHE A 262 -15.07 -14.85 -13.77
N GLN A 263 -15.38 -15.18 -15.04
CA GLN A 263 -16.38 -16.19 -15.35
C GLN A 263 -15.96 -17.59 -14.87
N GLN A 264 -14.67 -17.91 -14.92
CA GLN A 264 -14.14 -19.16 -14.39
C GLN A 264 -14.22 -19.19 -12.86
N LYS A 265 -13.79 -18.12 -12.17
CA LYS A 265 -13.86 -18.00 -10.71
C LYS A 265 -15.30 -18.09 -10.20
N LYS A 266 -16.25 -17.43 -10.86
CA LYS A 266 -17.68 -17.55 -10.54
C LYS A 266 -18.19 -18.98 -10.68
N LYS A 267 -17.86 -19.67 -11.79
CA LYS A 267 -18.22 -21.09 -11.97
C LYS A 267 -17.60 -21.99 -10.89
N PHE A 268 -16.36 -21.69 -10.48
CA PHE A 268 -15.68 -22.41 -9.41
C PHE A 268 -16.40 -22.22 -8.07
N TYR A 269 -16.72 -20.98 -7.70
CA TYR A 269 -17.51 -20.67 -6.50
C TYR A 269 -18.86 -21.41 -6.49
N ASP A 270 -19.61 -21.35 -7.59
CA ASP A 270 -20.90 -22.06 -7.74
C ASP A 270 -20.75 -23.59 -7.62
N LEU A 271 -19.59 -24.16 -7.97
CA LEU A 271 -19.30 -25.57 -7.76
C LEU A 271 -18.99 -25.87 -6.29
N CYS A 272 -18.19 -25.04 -5.63
CA CYS A 272 -17.81 -25.20 -4.23
C CYS A 272 -19.04 -25.20 -3.30
N THR A 273 -20.04 -24.37 -3.56
CA THR A 273 -21.30 -24.33 -2.78
C THR A 273 -22.11 -25.64 -2.84
N ARG A 274 -21.81 -26.53 -3.79
CA ARG A 274 -22.47 -27.85 -3.95
C ARG A 274 -21.65 -29.01 -3.39
N LEU A 275 -20.44 -28.75 -2.88
CA LEU A 275 -19.57 -29.76 -2.31
C LEU A 275 -19.94 -30.05 -0.85
N THR A 276 -19.70 -31.29 -0.41
CA THR A 276 -19.81 -31.63 1.01
C THR A 276 -18.63 -31.04 1.79
N LEU A 277 -18.73 -30.94 3.11
CA LEU A 277 -17.62 -30.50 3.96
C LEU A 277 -16.36 -31.38 3.79
N ALA A 278 -16.55 -32.69 3.61
CA ALA A 278 -15.43 -33.61 3.36
C ALA A 278 -14.75 -33.35 2.00
N ASP A 279 -15.55 -33.03 0.97
CA ASP A 279 -15.03 -32.61 -0.33
C ASP A 279 -14.31 -31.26 -0.23
N LEU A 280 -14.86 -30.28 0.50
CA LEU A 280 -14.19 -28.99 0.71
C LEU A 280 -12.83 -29.17 1.40
N ASN A 281 -12.70 -30.04 2.39
CA ASN A 281 -11.40 -30.35 3.02
C ASN A 281 -10.41 -31.00 2.04
N GLN A 282 -10.89 -31.88 1.14
CA GLN A 282 -10.06 -32.45 0.08
C GLN A 282 -9.64 -31.39 -0.95
N MET A 283 -10.54 -30.46 -1.27
CA MET A 283 -10.28 -29.33 -2.17
C MET A 283 -9.18 -28.44 -1.60
N VAL A 284 -9.28 -28.05 -0.32
CA VAL A 284 -8.26 -27.28 0.39
C VAL A 284 -6.91 -28.00 0.33
N SER A 285 -6.89 -29.32 0.55
CA SER A 285 -5.65 -30.13 0.46
C SER A 285 -5.07 -30.20 -0.96
N LEU A 286 -5.90 -30.07 -2.00
CA LEU A 286 -5.44 -29.98 -3.40
C LEU A 286 -4.87 -28.60 -3.69
N VAL A 287 -5.56 -27.55 -3.25
CA VAL A 287 -5.09 -26.17 -3.37
C VAL A 287 -3.77 -26.01 -2.64
N GLN A 288 -3.66 -26.48 -1.40
CA GLN A 288 -2.44 -26.31 -0.60
C GLN A 288 -1.22 -27.03 -1.20
N ARG A 289 -1.44 -28.12 -1.96
CA ARG A 289 -0.36 -28.83 -2.68
C ARG A 289 0.05 -28.13 -3.97
N GLY A 290 -0.90 -27.52 -4.69
CA GLY A 290 -0.62 -26.86 -5.98
C GLY A 290 -0.17 -25.41 -5.80
N CYS A 291 -0.80 -24.70 -4.88
CA CYS A 291 -0.60 -23.28 -4.61
C CYS A 291 -0.74 -23.00 -3.11
N GLN A 292 0.36 -23.18 -2.36
CA GLN A 292 0.38 -22.90 -0.92
C GLN A 292 0.03 -21.44 -0.59
N ALA A 293 0.38 -20.51 -1.48
CA ALA A 293 0.08 -19.08 -1.31
C ALA A 293 -1.43 -18.76 -1.29
N ALA A 294 -2.26 -19.64 -1.87
CA ALA A 294 -3.71 -19.49 -1.92
C ALA A 294 -4.43 -20.00 -0.67
N VAL A 295 -3.71 -20.44 0.36
CA VAL A 295 -4.31 -20.99 1.59
C VAL A 295 -3.81 -20.23 2.80
N GLN A 296 -4.74 -19.64 3.55
CA GLN A 296 -4.47 -18.98 4.83
C GLN A 296 -5.14 -19.75 5.97
N GLN A 297 -4.41 -19.96 7.07
CA GLN A 297 -4.96 -20.55 8.29
C GLN A 297 -5.57 -19.44 9.14
N CYS A 298 -6.89 -19.46 9.30
CA CYS A 298 -7.64 -18.57 10.16
C CYS A 298 -7.97 -19.32 11.47
N GLY A 299 -7.00 -19.40 12.38
CA GLY A 299 -7.17 -20.08 13.67
C GLY A 299 -7.08 -21.61 13.63
N ASP A 300 -7.48 -22.26 14.72
CA ASP A 300 -7.19 -23.69 14.97
C ASP A 300 -7.98 -24.66 14.07
N LYS A 301 -9.06 -24.21 13.41
CA LYS A 301 -9.98 -25.07 12.63
C LYS A 301 -10.55 -24.47 11.35
N GLU A 302 -10.20 -23.23 11.00
CA GLU A 302 -10.71 -22.60 9.79
C GLU A 302 -9.57 -22.37 8.80
N VAL A 303 -9.84 -22.69 7.54
CA VAL A 303 -8.90 -22.51 6.43
C VAL A 303 -9.60 -21.70 5.37
N GLU A 304 -9.00 -20.57 5.02
CA GLU A 304 -9.46 -19.71 3.96
C GLU A 304 -8.68 -20.02 2.68
N VAL A 305 -9.40 -20.17 1.57
CA VAL A 305 -8.80 -20.34 0.25
C VAL A 305 -9.01 -19.07 -0.54
N ASP A 306 -7.92 -18.36 -0.80
CA ASP A 306 -7.91 -17.20 -1.67
C ASP A 306 -7.91 -17.67 -3.13
N VAL A 307 -9.08 -17.59 -3.76
CA VAL A 307 -9.27 -17.99 -5.17
C VAL A 307 -8.49 -17.08 -6.12
N ASP A 308 -8.14 -15.87 -5.69
CA ASP A 308 -7.38 -14.89 -6.48
C ASP A 308 -5.87 -15.15 -6.45
N GLU A 309 -5.40 -15.98 -5.52
CA GLU A 309 -4.01 -16.49 -5.45
C GLU A 309 -3.83 -17.81 -6.22
N LEU A 310 -4.93 -18.45 -6.66
CA LEU A 310 -4.85 -19.69 -7.44
C LEU A 310 -4.25 -19.45 -8.83
N ASP A 311 -3.04 -19.95 -9.05
CA ASP A 311 -2.48 -20.05 -10.39
C ASP A 311 -3.40 -20.90 -11.30
N MET A 312 -3.34 -20.66 -12.62
CA MET A 312 -4.25 -21.32 -13.56
C MET A 312 -4.12 -22.85 -13.59
N GLU A 313 -2.93 -23.40 -13.35
CA GLU A 313 -2.73 -24.85 -13.37
C GLU A 313 -3.43 -25.49 -12.18
N THR A 314 -3.17 -24.98 -10.98
CA THR A 314 -3.85 -25.38 -9.75
C THR A 314 -5.35 -25.16 -9.87
N PHE A 315 -5.79 -24.00 -10.35
CA PHE A 315 -7.20 -23.69 -10.56
C PHE A 315 -7.88 -24.70 -11.48
N GLN A 316 -7.29 -25.02 -12.63
CA GLN A 316 -7.85 -26.01 -13.56
C GLN A 316 -7.91 -27.41 -12.95
N ASN A 317 -6.88 -27.81 -12.20
CA ASN A 317 -6.83 -29.10 -11.53
C ASN A 317 -7.95 -29.22 -10.49
N VAL A 318 -8.10 -28.20 -9.64
CA VAL A 318 -9.14 -28.16 -8.59
C VAL A 318 -10.52 -28.04 -9.22
N LEU A 319 -10.70 -27.24 -10.27
CA LEU A 319 -11.97 -27.11 -11.00
C LEU A 319 -12.38 -28.44 -11.67
N LYS A 320 -11.46 -29.16 -12.30
CA LYS A 320 -11.73 -30.50 -12.89
C LYS A 320 -12.15 -31.48 -11.80
N TRP A 321 -11.43 -31.49 -10.68
CA TRP A 321 -11.74 -32.33 -9.54
C TRP A 321 -13.13 -32.03 -8.95
N ALA A 322 -13.45 -30.76 -8.70
CA ALA A 322 -14.74 -30.33 -8.15
C ALA A 322 -15.92 -30.69 -9.08
N ASN A 323 -15.71 -30.57 -10.41
CA ASN A 323 -16.69 -31.02 -11.40
C ASN A 323 -16.91 -32.54 -11.38
N SER A 324 -15.87 -33.34 -11.12
CA SER A 324 -16.02 -34.80 -11.04
C SER A 324 -16.90 -35.21 -9.86
N LYS A 325 -16.77 -34.53 -8.71
CA LYS A 325 -17.56 -34.79 -7.50
C LYS A 325 -19.04 -34.42 -7.66
N THR A 326 -19.31 -33.29 -8.31
CA THR A 326 -20.68 -32.82 -8.52
C THR A 326 -21.43 -33.61 -9.61
N LYS A 327 -20.73 -34.16 -10.61
CA LYS A 327 -21.32 -35.09 -11.59
C LYS A 327 -21.65 -36.46 -11.01
N SER A 328 -20.81 -36.99 -10.12
CA SER A 328 -21.07 -38.27 -9.44
C SER A 328 -22.26 -38.22 -8.48
N ALA A 329 -22.66 -37.04 -8.00
CA ALA A 329 -23.84 -36.86 -7.16
C ALA A 329 -25.17 -36.86 -7.94
N GLN A 330 -25.15 -36.82 -9.28
CA GLN A 330 -26.34 -36.72 -10.14
C GLN A 330 -26.73 -38.03 -10.85
N GLN A 331 -26.03 -39.15 -10.62
CA GLN A 331 -26.49 -40.44 -11.14
C GLN A 331 -27.57 -41.03 -10.20
N PRO A 332 -28.81 -41.26 -10.66
CA PRO A 332 -29.79 -41.99 -9.88
C PRO A 332 -29.26 -43.40 -9.63
N LYS A 333 -29.41 -43.90 -8.39
CA LYS A 333 -29.20 -45.32 -8.08
C LYS A 333 -30.11 -46.13 -8.99
N SER A 334 -29.54 -46.71 -10.05
CA SER A 334 -30.22 -47.71 -10.85
C SER A 334 -30.54 -48.90 -9.94
N GLU A 335 -31.82 -49.24 -9.86
CA GLU A 335 -32.35 -50.41 -9.18
C GLU A 335 -31.53 -51.66 -9.53
N ALA A 336 -30.89 -52.23 -8.52
CA ALA A 336 -30.44 -53.62 -8.58
C ALA A 336 -31.66 -54.49 -8.27
N GLY A 337 -32.28 -55.02 -9.33
CA GLY A 337 -33.37 -55.98 -9.24
C GLY A 337 -32.92 -57.39 -8.87
N ALA A 338 -33.89 -58.19 -8.43
CA ALA A 338 -34.08 -59.63 -8.65
C ALA A 338 -35.29 -60.02 -7.77
N SER A 339 -36.45 -60.33 -8.37
CA SER A 339 -36.83 -61.66 -8.84
C SER A 339 -37.06 -62.65 -7.71
#